data_AF-A0A0S2DJ41-F1
#
_entry.id   AF-A0A0S2DJ41-F1
#
_cell.length_a   1.000
_cell.length_b   1.000
_cell.length_c   1.000
_cell.angle_alpha   90.00
_cell.angle_beta   90.00
_cell.angle_gamma   90.00
#
_symmetry.space_group_name_H-M   'P 1'
#
loop_
_entity.id
_entity.type
_entity.pdbx_description
1 polymer ?
#
loop_
_entity_poly.entity_id
_entity_poly.type
_entity_poly.pdbx_seq_one_letter_code
_entity_poly.pdbx_strand_id
1 'polypeptide(L)'
;MEEKSSPAFGIEPEYDADTASPLLAATAPAPLPAGAIVVGRVARVDADKTVWVAHAALPGRIQPARCAIEVHEEYAGREVVLAFEHCDPRRPIVLGLVWQPEAAAPLERVEICAGQEVVVRCGEASVTLTADGKILLRGAYISSHAKGTNRLKGGSVRMN
;
A
#
# COMPACT_ATOMS: atom_id res chain seq x y z
N MET A 1 53.69 -25.96 -6.52
CA MET A 1 52.56 -26.87 -6.24
C MET A 1 51.39 -25.99 -5.86
N GLU A 2 50.76 -25.43 -6.90
CA GLU A 2 49.39 -25.76 -7.34
C GLU A 2 48.39 -24.92 -6.52
N GLU A 3 48.06 -23.70 -6.96
CA GLU A 3 47.22 -23.33 -8.10
C GLU A 3 45.76 -23.83 -7.97
N LYS A 4 44.84 -22.88 -7.79
CA LYS A 4 43.54 -22.71 -8.50
C LYS A 4 42.61 -21.85 -7.63
N SER A 5 42.31 -20.62 -8.05
CA SER A 5 41.32 -20.30 -9.08
C SER A 5 39.88 -20.45 -8.56
N SER A 6 39.26 -19.33 -8.22
CA SER A 6 37.83 -19.07 -8.43
C SER A 6 37.44 -17.64 -8.04
N PRO A 7 36.39 -17.07 -8.64
CA PRO A 7 36.54 -15.85 -9.42
C PRO A 7 35.93 -14.62 -8.76
N ALA A 8 36.47 -13.45 -9.11
CA ALA A 8 35.77 -12.18 -8.98
C ALA A 8 34.60 -12.19 -9.98
N PHE A 9 33.39 -12.43 -9.48
CA PHE A 9 32.16 -12.26 -10.25
C PHE A 9 31.82 -10.77 -10.26
N GLY A 10 32.26 -10.10 -11.32
CA GLY A 10 31.77 -8.78 -11.67
C GLY A 10 30.32 -8.88 -12.12
N ILE A 11 29.49 -8.01 -11.57
CA ILE A 11 28.32 -7.48 -12.27
C ILE A 11 28.21 -6.02 -11.81
N GLU A 12 28.76 -5.11 -12.60
CA GLU A 12 28.30 -3.73 -12.56
C GLU A 12 26.95 -3.71 -13.28
N PRO A 13 25.86 -3.23 -12.68
CA PRO A 13 24.67 -2.92 -13.44
C PRO A 13 24.93 -1.61 -14.21
N GLU A 14 25.25 -1.75 -15.49
CA GLU A 14 25.01 -0.70 -16.48
C GLU A 14 23.52 -0.32 -16.40
N TYR A 15 23.25 0.80 -15.74
CA TYR A 15 21.93 1.39 -15.68
C TYR A 15 21.70 2.12 -17.00
N ASP A 16 21.16 1.38 -17.97
CA ASP A 16 20.72 1.94 -19.25
C ASP A 16 19.59 2.95 -18.98
N ALA A 17 19.99 4.21 -18.92
CA ALA A 17 19.12 5.36 -18.76
C ALA A 17 18.52 5.76 -20.11
N ASP A 18 17.72 4.91 -20.75
CA ASP A 18 16.80 5.39 -21.79
C ASP A 18 15.68 4.41 -22.11
N THR A 19 14.54 4.55 -21.43
CA THR A 19 13.26 4.25 -22.07
C THR A 19 12.24 5.22 -21.51
N ALA A 20 12.33 6.47 -21.96
CA ALA A 20 11.26 7.42 -21.82
C ALA A 20 9.98 6.81 -22.43
N SER A 21 9.09 6.31 -21.57
CA SER A 21 7.72 5.97 -21.95
C SER A 21 7.09 7.24 -22.54
N PRO A 22 6.60 7.22 -23.79
CA PRO A 22 6.01 8.40 -24.38
C PRO A 22 4.79 8.80 -23.56
N LEU A 23 4.82 10.04 -23.08
CA LEU A 23 3.70 10.71 -22.43
C LEU A 23 2.46 10.50 -23.31
N LEU A 24 1.49 9.74 -22.81
CA LEU A 24 0.16 9.66 -23.40
C LEU A 24 -0.40 11.08 -23.39
N ALA A 25 -0.40 11.73 -24.56
CA ALA A 25 -1.07 13.00 -24.74
C ALA A 25 -2.52 12.82 -24.31
N ALA A 26 -2.95 13.59 -23.31
CA ALA A 26 -4.32 13.59 -22.83
C ALA A 26 -5.22 14.13 -23.95
N THR A 27 -5.73 13.22 -24.78
CA THR A 27 -6.78 13.52 -25.75
C THR A 27 -7.96 14.12 -25.00
N ALA A 28 -8.40 15.30 -25.43
CA ALA A 28 -9.58 15.96 -24.86
C ALA A 28 -10.76 14.98 -24.87
N PRO A 29 -11.50 14.84 -23.74
CA PRO A 29 -12.50 13.80 -23.61
C PRO A 29 -13.63 14.00 -24.63
N ALA A 30 -13.84 12.98 -25.47
CA ALA A 30 -15.02 12.90 -26.33
C ALA A 30 -16.30 12.90 -25.47
N PRO A 31 -17.44 13.41 -26.00
CA PRO A 31 -18.70 13.39 -25.26
C PRO A 31 -19.04 11.96 -24.82
N LEU A 32 -19.47 11.81 -23.56
CA LEU A 32 -19.76 10.49 -23.00
C LEU A 32 -20.96 9.85 -23.72
N PRO A 33 -20.83 8.58 -24.16
CA PRO A 33 -21.98 7.83 -24.63
C PRO A 33 -23.00 7.63 -23.50
N ALA A 34 -24.28 7.47 -23.85
CA ALA A 34 -25.33 7.18 -22.88
C ALA A 34 -25.00 5.91 -22.09
N GLY A 35 -25.11 5.96 -20.76
CA GLY A 35 -24.76 4.85 -19.87
C GLY A 35 -23.25 4.62 -19.69
N ALA A 36 -22.40 5.58 -20.06
CA ALA A 36 -20.95 5.45 -19.86
C ALA A 36 -20.58 5.25 -18.39
N ILE A 37 -19.75 4.25 -18.16
CA ILE A 37 -18.98 4.11 -16.92
C ILE A 37 -17.64 4.79 -17.16
N VAL A 38 -17.20 5.62 -16.22
CA VAL A 38 -15.92 6.32 -16.33
C VAL A 38 -15.07 6.11 -15.09
N VAL A 39 -13.76 6.22 -15.27
CA VAL A 39 -12.83 6.35 -14.15
C VAL A 39 -12.76 7.83 -13.75
N GLY A 40 -13.01 8.08 -12.47
CA GLY A 40 -12.82 9.37 -11.82
C GLY A 40 -11.84 9.24 -10.67
N ARG A 41 -11.76 10.30 -9.86
CA ARG A 41 -10.92 10.36 -8.67
C ARG A 41 -11.72 10.93 -7.50
N VAL A 42 -11.51 10.38 -6.30
CA VAL A 42 -12.00 11.01 -5.08
C VAL A 42 -11.21 12.30 -4.88
N ALA A 43 -11.87 13.45 -4.93
CA ALA A 43 -11.24 14.74 -4.68
C ALA A 43 -11.03 14.96 -3.19
N ARG A 44 -12.07 14.67 -2.39
CA ARG A 44 -12.06 14.74 -0.93
C ARG A 44 -13.28 14.04 -0.34
N VAL A 45 -13.25 13.77 0.96
CA VAL A 45 -14.40 13.38 1.76
C VAL A 45 -14.55 14.40 2.88
N ASP A 46 -15.72 15.02 2.98
CA ASP A 46 -15.99 16.03 4.03
C ASP A 46 -16.33 15.33 5.37
N ALA A 47 -16.30 16.08 6.48
CA ALA A 47 -16.58 15.55 7.82
C ALA A 47 -17.99 14.98 8.00
N ASP A 48 -18.94 15.42 7.17
CA ASP A 48 -20.32 14.90 7.10
C ASP A 48 -20.44 13.62 6.25
N LYS A 49 -19.31 13.07 5.79
CA LYS A 49 -19.19 11.92 4.88
C LYS A 49 -19.65 12.20 3.45
N THR A 50 -19.81 13.46 3.06
CA THR A 50 -20.06 13.82 1.65
C THR A 50 -18.80 13.56 0.82
N VAL A 51 -18.93 12.69 -0.19
CA VAL A 51 -17.83 12.33 -1.08
C VAL A 51 -17.84 13.24 -2.31
N TRP A 52 -16.72 13.91 -2.56
CA TRP A 52 -16.53 14.75 -3.73
C TRP A 52 -15.65 14.05 -4.76
N VAL A 53 -16.07 14.05 -6.02
CA VAL A 53 -15.33 13.38 -7.11
C VAL A 53 -15.04 14.33 -8.26
N ALA A 54 -13.93 14.06 -8.94
CA ALA A 54 -13.58 14.67 -10.22
C ALA A 54 -13.55 13.60 -11.31
N HIS A 55 -13.95 13.93 -12.54
CA HIS A 55 -13.84 13.02 -13.68
C HIS A 55 -13.72 13.80 -15.00
N ALA A 56 -13.22 13.13 -16.04
CA ALA A 56 -12.87 13.77 -17.30
C ALA A 56 -14.06 14.42 -18.03
N ALA A 57 -15.27 13.90 -17.85
CA ALA A 57 -16.45 14.45 -18.55
C ALA A 57 -16.92 15.83 -18.03
N LEU A 58 -16.44 16.26 -16.86
CA LEU A 58 -16.58 17.64 -16.38
C LEU A 58 -15.21 18.13 -15.89
N PRO A 59 -14.30 18.44 -16.82
CA PRO A 59 -12.92 18.75 -16.47
C PRO A 59 -12.84 20.00 -15.59
N GLY A 60 -12.01 19.95 -14.56
CA GLY A 60 -11.81 21.04 -13.60
C GLY A 60 -12.95 21.25 -12.59
N ARG A 61 -13.96 20.36 -12.56
CA ARG A 61 -15.05 20.42 -11.58
C ARG A 61 -14.97 19.25 -10.60
N ILE A 62 -15.22 19.57 -9.33
CA ILE A 62 -15.53 18.59 -8.30
C ILE A 62 -17.00 18.70 -7.96
N GLN A 63 -17.64 17.57 -7.68
CA GLN A 63 -19.06 17.53 -7.39
C GLN A 63 -19.38 16.41 -6.40
N PRO A 64 -20.45 16.55 -5.61
CA PRO A 64 -20.85 15.51 -4.68
C PRO A 64 -21.27 14.26 -5.46
N ALA A 65 -20.88 13.10 -4.95
CA ALA A 65 -21.28 11.80 -5.48
C ALA A 65 -22.11 11.04 -4.45
N ARG A 66 -23.07 10.26 -4.94
CA ARG A 66 -23.66 9.17 -4.16
C ARG A 66 -22.69 7.99 -4.16
N CYS A 67 -22.71 7.16 -3.13
CA CYS A 67 -21.80 6.02 -3.04
C CYS A 67 -22.59 4.73 -2.82
N ALA A 68 -22.29 3.70 -3.62
CA ALA A 68 -22.77 2.34 -3.42
C ALA A 68 -21.87 1.54 -2.46
N ILE A 69 -20.69 2.09 -2.14
CA ILE A 69 -19.70 1.55 -1.21
C ILE A 69 -19.38 2.58 -0.12
N GLU A 70 -18.80 2.14 0.98
CA GLU A 70 -18.21 3.06 1.96
C GLU A 70 -16.92 3.67 1.38
N VAL A 71 -16.78 5.00 1.52
CA VAL A 71 -15.61 5.74 1.04
C VAL A 71 -15.07 6.52 2.23
N HIS A 72 -13.85 6.20 2.65
CA HIS A 72 -13.16 6.85 3.75
C HIS A 72 -12.31 8.02 3.26
N GLU A 73 -11.95 8.94 4.17
CA GLU A 73 -11.10 10.11 3.89
C GLU A 73 -9.73 9.72 3.31
N GLU A 74 -9.18 8.58 3.74
CA GLU A 74 -7.93 7.98 3.22
C GLU A 74 -7.97 7.64 1.73
N TYR A 75 -9.16 7.61 1.11
CA TYR A 75 -9.30 7.37 -0.32
C TYR A 75 -9.20 8.64 -1.16
N ALA A 76 -8.99 9.82 -0.55
CA ALA A 76 -8.71 11.04 -1.29
C ALA A 76 -7.52 10.84 -2.25
N GLY A 77 -7.69 11.24 -3.50
CA GLY A 77 -6.75 11.01 -4.57
C GLY A 77 -6.82 9.62 -5.21
N ARG A 78 -7.56 8.65 -4.68
CA ARG A 78 -7.69 7.33 -5.33
C ARG A 78 -8.68 7.33 -6.49
N GLU A 79 -8.43 6.44 -7.45
CA GLU A 79 -9.31 6.25 -8.59
C GLU A 79 -10.59 5.48 -8.22
N VAL A 80 -11.70 5.91 -8.81
CA VAL A 80 -13.04 5.35 -8.58
C VAL A 80 -13.73 5.07 -9.90
N VAL A 81 -14.57 4.05 -9.90
CA VAL A 81 -15.49 3.75 -10.99
C VAL A 81 -16.78 4.51 -10.76
N LEU A 82 -17.15 5.36 -11.71
CA LEU A 82 -18.34 6.20 -11.66
C LEU A 82 -19.38 5.76 -12.71
N ALA A 83 -20.62 5.71 -12.27
CA ALA A 83 -21.80 5.78 -13.13
C ALA A 83 -22.53 7.11 -12.93
N PHE A 84 -23.48 7.43 -13.81
CA PHE A 84 -24.18 8.72 -13.78
C PHE A 84 -25.70 8.51 -13.76
N GLU A 85 -26.36 9.13 -12.79
CA GLU A 85 -27.82 9.12 -12.73
C GLU A 85 -28.42 9.78 -13.96
N HIS A 86 -29.40 9.14 -14.61
CA HIS A 86 -30.07 9.68 -15.80
C HIS A 86 -29.12 10.05 -16.94
N CYS A 87 -27.93 9.45 -17.00
CA CYS A 87 -26.86 9.85 -17.91
C CYS A 87 -26.44 11.33 -17.76
N ASP A 88 -26.60 11.94 -16.59
CA ASP A 88 -26.15 13.31 -16.27
C ASP A 88 -24.75 13.29 -15.62
N PRO A 89 -23.71 13.78 -16.31
CA PRO A 89 -22.35 13.84 -15.76
C PRO A 89 -22.24 14.61 -14.44
N ARG A 90 -23.23 15.45 -14.07
CA ARG A 90 -23.26 16.23 -12.82
C ARG A 90 -23.76 15.43 -11.62
N ARG A 91 -24.25 14.20 -11.84
CA ARG A 91 -24.84 13.33 -10.80
C ARG A 91 -24.11 11.98 -10.74
N PRO A 92 -22.85 11.95 -10.27
CA PRO A 92 -22.07 10.73 -10.22
C PRO A 92 -22.49 9.81 -9.06
N ILE A 93 -22.39 8.50 -9.31
CA ILE A 93 -22.48 7.43 -8.33
C ILE A 93 -21.15 6.67 -8.32
N VAL A 94 -20.50 6.61 -7.16
CA VAL A 94 -19.34 5.74 -6.93
C VAL A 94 -19.82 4.30 -6.82
N LEU A 95 -19.42 3.46 -7.78
CA LEU A 95 -19.70 2.03 -7.78
C LEU A 95 -18.62 1.20 -7.07
N GLY A 96 -17.37 1.67 -7.12
CA GLY A 96 -16.23 0.97 -6.55
C GLY A 96 -14.95 1.80 -6.64
N LEU A 97 -13.92 1.37 -5.91
CA LEU A 97 -12.56 1.86 -6.07
C LEU A 97 -11.89 1.08 -7.20
N VAL A 98 -11.13 1.77 -8.05
CA VAL A 98 -10.22 1.09 -8.97
C VAL A 98 -9.08 0.56 -8.13
N TRP A 99 -8.88 -0.76 -8.14
CA TRP A 99 -7.75 -1.35 -7.43
C TRP A 99 -6.46 -0.88 -8.11
N GLN A 100 -5.69 -0.08 -7.38
CA GLN A 100 -4.32 0.22 -7.73
C GLN A 100 -3.46 -0.59 -6.76
N PRO A 101 -2.59 -1.49 -7.26
CA PRO A 101 -1.51 -1.99 -6.44
C PRO A 101 -0.63 -0.77 -6.15
N GLU A 102 -0.88 -0.12 -5.01
CA GLU A 102 0.01 0.89 -4.47
C GLU A 102 1.40 0.25 -4.53
N ALA A 103 2.31 0.83 -5.34
CA ALA A 103 3.71 0.50 -5.25
C ALA A 103 4.11 0.97 -3.86
N ALA A 104 3.92 0.09 -2.87
CA ALA A 104 4.01 0.44 -1.47
C ALA A 104 5.36 1.10 -1.29
N ALA A 105 5.35 2.42 -1.12
CA ALA A 105 6.55 3.13 -0.72
C ALA A 105 7.04 2.39 0.52
N PRO A 106 8.33 2.00 0.57
CA PRO A 106 8.84 1.24 1.69
C PRO A 106 8.47 1.98 2.96
N LEU A 107 7.64 1.34 3.81
CA LEU A 107 7.20 1.96 5.04
C LEU A 107 8.45 2.27 5.86
N GLU A 108 8.69 3.56 6.14
CA GLU A 108 9.82 3.97 6.98
C GLU A 108 9.68 3.37 8.40
N ARG A 109 8.44 3.15 8.86
CA ARG A 109 8.12 2.54 10.14
C ARG A 109 6.76 1.82 10.10
N VAL A 110 6.69 0.65 10.73
CA VAL A 110 5.45 -0.11 10.97
C VAL A 110 5.22 -0.24 12.47
N GLU A 111 4.02 0.12 12.93
CA GLU A 111 3.60 -0.05 14.32
C GLU A 111 2.40 -1.03 14.38
N ILE A 112 2.53 -2.07 15.20
CA ILE A 112 1.50 -3.11 15.38
C ILE A 112 1.00 -3.00 16.81
N CYS A 113 -0.27 -2.59 16.99
CA CYS A 113 -0.90 -2.45 18.29
C CYS A 113 -2.00 -3.51 18.49
N ALA A 114 -2.03 -4.12 19.68
CA ALA A 114 -3.11 -5.01 20.09
C ALA A 114 -3.40 -4.84 21.58
N GLY A 115 -4.66 -5.05 21.98
CA GLY A 115 -5.07 -4.88 23.37
C GLY A 115 -4.59 -5.99 24.31
N GLN A 116 -4.21 -7.17 23.79
CA GLN A 116 -3.87 -8.35 24.60
C GLN A 116 -2.62 -9.08 24.10
N GLU A 117 -2.52 -9.39 22.81
CA GLU A 117 -1.41 -10.17 22.26
C GLU A 117 -1.14 -9.84 20.78
N VAL A 118 0.13 -9.86 20.38
CA VAL A 118 0.58 -9.83 18.98
C VAL A 118 1.38 -11.10 18.69
N VAL A 119 0.96 -11.89 17.70
CA VAL A 119 1.61 -13.16 17.32
C VAL A 119 2.01 -13.17 15.85
N VAL A 120 3.30 -13.34 15.58
CA VAL A 120 3.83 -13.63 14.24
C VAL A 120 4.17 -15.12 14.19
N ARG A 121 3.43 -15.91 13.40
CA ARG A 121 3.54 -17.38 13.36
C ARG A 121 3.87 -17.90 11.96
N CYS A 122 4.77 -18.89 11.91
CA CYS A 122 5.07 -19.68 10.72
C CYS A 122 5.20 -21.15 11.14
N GLY A 123 4.18 -21.96 10.85
CA GLY A 123 4.10 -23.34 11.34
C GLY A 123 4.18 -23.41 12.87
N GLU A 124 5.14 -24.19 13.39
CA GLU A 124 5.39 -24.35 14.83
C GLU A 124 6.20 -23.19 15.45
N ALA A 125 6.82 -22.34 14.63
CA ALA A 125 7.60 -21.20 15.10
C ALA A 125 6.71 -19.97 15.34
N SER A 126 7.01 -19.22 16.39
CA SER A 126 6.28 -17.97 16.69
C SER A 126 7.10 -16.95 17.47
N VAL A 127 6.80 -15.68 17.22
CA VAL A 127 7.18 -14.52 18.04
C VAL A 127 5.91 -13.94 18.63
N THR A 128 5.82 -13.87 19.95
CA THR A 128 4.60 -13.49 20.66
C THR A 128 4.93 -12.36 21.64
N LEU A 129 4.17 -11.26 21.56
CA LEU A 129 4.22 -10.15 22.52
C LEU A 129 2.89 -10.11 23.27
N THR A 130 2.93 -10.10 24.59
CA THR A 130 1.74 -10.09 25.45
C THR A 130 1.57 -8.74 26.15
N ALA A 131 0.34 -8.41 26.55
CA ALA A 131 0.02 -7.14 27.21
C ALA A 131 0.72 -6.96 28.57
N ASP A 132 1.15 -8.04 29.23
CA ASP A 132 1.97 -7.99 30.45
C ASP A 132 3.47 -7.76 30.17
N GLY A 133 3.84 -7.52 28.91
CA GLY A 133 5.20 -7.15 28.49
C GLY A 133 6.15 -8.33 28.25
N LYS A 134 5.65 -9.56 28.21
CA LYS A 134 6.49 -10.72 27.87
C LYS A 134 6.67 -10.83 26.36
N ILE A 135 7.86 -11.26 25.98
CA ILE A 135 8.20 -11.63 24.60
C ILE A 135 8.59 -13.11 24.60
N LEU A 136 7.86 -13.93 23.85
CA LEU A 136 8.12 -15.36 23.70
C LEU A 136 8.62 -15.64 22.29
N LEU A 137 9.77 -16.29 22.18
CA LEU A 137 10.36 -16.78 20.93
C LEU A 137 10.30 -18.31 20.95
N ARG A 138 9.57 -18.90 20.01
CA ARG A 138 9.42 -20.35 19.87
C ARG A 138 9.88 -20.80 18.49
N GLY A 139 10.67 -21.86 18.45
CA GLY A 139 11.11 -22.52 17.23
C GLY A 139 12.06 -23.66 17.56
N ALA A 140 12.36 -24.52 16.59
CA ALA A 140 13.36 -25.58 16.75
C ALA A 140 14.77 -25.01 16.99
N TYR A 141 15.06 -23.83 16.43
CA TYR A 141 16.32 -23.11 16.58
C TYR A 141 16.06 -21.61 16.62
N ILE A 142 16.81 -20.87 17.46
CA ILE A 142 16.81 -19.40 17.49
C ILE A 142 18.24 -18.94 17.23
N SER A 143 18.50 -18.34 16.07
CA SER A 143 19.79 -17.73 15.75
C SER A 143 19.71 -16.21 15.97
N SER A 144 20.56 -15.70 16.86
CA SER A 144 20.66 -14.26 17.13
C SER A 144 22.00 -13.74 16.62
N HIS A 145 21.98 -13.01 15.51
CA HIS A 145 23.18 -12.46 14.87
C HIS A 145 23.17 -10.93 14.92
N ALA A 146 24.26 -10.31 15.37
CA ALA A 146 24.45 -8.87 15.38
C ALA A 146 25.80 -8.51 14.76
N LYS A 147 25.85 -7.49 13.89
CA LYS A 147 27.11 -6.94 13.35
C LYS A 147 27.92 -6.20 14.42
N GLY A 148 27.25 -5.67 15.44
CA GLY A 148 27.85 -5.01 16.60
C GLY A 148 27.72 -5.86 17.86
N THR A 149 27.34 -5.23 18.97
CA THR A 149 27.13 -5.96 20.22
C THR A 149 25.68 -6.44 20.34
N ASN A 150 25.50 -7.71 20.68
CA ASN A 150 24.21 -8.23 21.13
C ASN A 150 24.16 -8.16 22.66
N ARG A 151 23.44 -7.18 23.21
CA ARG A 151 23.43 -6.92 24.65
C ARG A 151 22.20 -7.52 25.31
N LEU A 152 22.41 -8.54 26.14
CA LEU A 152 21.40 -9.11 27.01
C LEU A 152 21.49 -8.45 28.39
N LYS A 153 20.36 -7.97 28.92
CA LYS A 153 20.25 -7.39 30.27
C LYS A 153 19.07 -8.02 30.99
N GLY A 154 19.26 -8.37 32.26
CA GLY A 154 18.21 -8.90 33.12
C GLY A 154 18.74 -9.12 34.52
N GLY A 155 17.85 -9.14 35.53
CA GLY A 155 18.22 -9.48 36.91
C GLY A 155 18.76 -10.91 37.05
N SER A 156 18.46 -11.78 36.09
CA SER A 156 19.15 -13.05 35.87
C SER A 156 19.10 -13.41 34.38
N VAL A 157 20.17 -14.07 33.90
CA VAL A 157 20.20 -14.72 32.59
C VAL A 157 20.49 -16.18 32.85
N ARG A 158 19.52 -17.04 32.58
CA ARG A 158 19.65 -18.49 32.72
C ARG A 158 19.93 -19.09 31.36
N MET A 159 21.09 -19.73 31.25
CA MET A 159 21.46 -20.60 30.14
C MET A 159 21.41 -22.03 30.67
N ASN A 160 20.75 -22.91 29.93
CA ASN A 160 20.64 -24.34 30.21
C ASN A 160 21.15 -25.12 29.01
#